data_AF-A0A388PPK3-F1
#
_entry.id   AF-A0A388PPK3-F1
#
_cell.length_a   1.000
_cell.length_b   1.000
_cell.length_c   1.000
_cell.angle_alpha   90.00
_cell.angle_beta   90.00
_cell.angle_gamma   90.00
#
_symmetry.space_group_name_H-M   'P 1'
#
loop_
_entity.id
_entity.type
_entity.pdbx_description
1 polymer ?
#
loop_
_entity_poly.entity_id
_entity_poly.type
_entity_poly.pdbx_seq_one_letter_code
_entity_poly.pdbx_strand_id
1 'polypeptide(L)'
;MPHPLKALLGALAMACAPLGAATPTVFDRPALPPEACPVPAQRPDVGNPYANPEPLIDGAARMEIAKRNPGWKAVLADADAEVGACAQFLILTMPAADWEKLSADFIATNIREALAARRAHAWAANVPWPLFLNDVLPYACLDEPREAWRADFRRRFGAMVKDAKTRDEAARIVNARIQGETGVKYSTKRRAPNQSPADSMRQGMASCSGLSILLCDAFRAIGLPARVAGVPTWTTINGNHNWVEVWLGPDGAPRPDSPITPPDAADWARAWRVTEYNPDAKGWDHAWFMDRAAAADPARPETRIYATSWHWTGLAFPMVWDLASRQVHGLDRTAAYHGLAGGHRQAIAADRCLISVRATRAGKRVAATVSIVQPGQPDRTVVTRGEDKDLNDIARFEVPAHEGRVELRVGDVTAVAVPAGGKEVVVELALP
;
A
#
# COMPACT_ATOMS: atom_id res chain seq x y z
N MET A 1 43.78 -48.80 21.82
CA MET A 1 42.54 -48.07 21.49
C MET A 1 42.55 -46.73 22.22
N PRO A 2 42.55 -45.57 21.55
CA PRO A 2 42.39 -44.29 22.23
C PRO A 2 40.89 -43.93 22.35
N HIS A 3 40.54 -43.33 23.50
CA HIS A 3 39.18 -43.00 23.93
C HIS A 3 38.41 -42.09 22.95
N PRO A 4 37.08 -42.29 22.79
CA PRO A 4 36.24 -41.60 21.79
C PRO A 4 35.84 -40.15 22.13
N LEU A 5 36.34 -39.56 23.23
CA LEU A 5 35.93 -38.21 23.65
C LEU A 5 36.86 -37.08 23.17
N LYS A 6 38.07 -37.37 22.67
CA LYS A 6 38.98 -36.32 22.15
C LYS A 6 38.76 -35.98 20.67
N ALA A 7 38.10 -36.85 19.90
CA ALA A 7 37.74 -36.56 18.51
C ALA A 7 36.50 -35.66 18.38
N LEU A 8 35.62 -35.63 19.39
CA LEU A 8 34.38 -34.85 19.37
C LEU A 8 34.60 -33.36 19.71
N LEU A 9 35.63 -33.03 20.49
CA LEU A 9 35.97 -31.64 20.84
C LEU A 9 36.78 -30.91 19.75
N GLY A 10 37.49 -31.64 18.89
CA GLY A 10 38.18 -31.06 17.72
C GLY A 10 37.24 -30.71 16.57
N ALA A 11 36.14 -31.43 16.41
CA ALA A 11 35.16 -31.21 15.34
C ALA A 11 34.17 -30.06 15.62
N LEU A 12 33.93 -29.71 16.90
CA LEU A 12 33.08 -28.57 17.26
C LEU A 12 33.80 -27.21 17.21
N ALA A 13 35.13 -27.17 17.16
CA ALA A 13 35.90 -25.92 17.09
C ALA A 13 36.12 -25.39 15.65
N MET A 14 35.77 -26.15 14.62
CA MET A 14 35.89 -25.73 13.21
C MET A 14 34.56 -25.36 12.52
N ALA A 15 33.43 -25.38 13.24
CA ALA A 15 32.11 -25.02 12.68
C ALA A 15 31.56 -23.66 13.18
N CYS A 16 32.38 -22.85 13.84
CA CYS A 16 32.02 -21.49 14.25
C CYS A 16 33.06 -20.49 13.71
N ALA A 17 33.16 -20.40 12.39
CA ALA A 17 33.64 -19.17 11.77
C ALA A 17 32.49 -18.16 11.81
N PRO A 18 32.69 -16.93 12.32
CA PRO A 18 31.65 -15.91 12.24
C PRO A 18 31.40 -15.65 10.75
N LEU A 19 30.16 -15.86 10.30
CA LEU A 19 29.67 -15.22 9.08
C LEU A 19 29.90 -13.72 9.31
N GLY A 20 30.90 -13.17 8.63
CA GLY A 20 31.23 -11.76 8.72
C GLY A 20 29.96 -10.96 8.51
N ALA A 21 29.60 -10.15 9.51
CA ALA A 21 28.56 -9.16 9.36
C ALA A 21 28.93 -8.31 8.14
N ALA A 22 28.18 -8.44 7.05
CA ALA A 22 28.33 -7.57 5.90
C ALA A 22 28.13 -6.15 6.41
N THR A 23 29.20 -5.37 6.43
CA THR A 23 29.14 -3.93 6.63
C THR A 23 28.13 -3.38 5.62
N PRO A 24 27.10 -2.63 6.06
CA PRO A 24 26.16 -2.02 5.12
C PRO A 24 26.97 -1.17 4.17
N THR A 25 26.88 -1.48 2.88
CA THR A 25 27.46 -0.65 1.82
C THR A 25 26.92 0.76 2.01
N VAL A 26 27.81 1.70 2.33
CA VAL A 26 27.51 3.12 2.27
C VAL A 26 27.31 3.43 0.80
N PHE A 27 26.06 3.49 0.37
CA PHE A 27 25.72 3.93 -0.97
C PHE A 27 26.04 5.42 -1.06
N ASP A 28 27.09 5.77 -1.80
CA ASP A 28 27.34 7.15 -2.21
C ASP A 28 26.07 7.69 -2.87
N ARG A 29 25.58 8.82 -2.36
CA ARG A 29 24.33 9.45 -2.78
C ARG A 29 24.47 9.86 -4.26
N PRO A 30 23.80 9.20 -5.21
CA PRO A 30 23.85 9.63 -6.61
C PRO A 30 23.22 11.03 -6.72
N ALA A 31 23.78 11.89 -7.55
CA ALA A 31 23.17 13.18 -7.85
C ALA A 31 21.74 12.96 -8.38
N LEU A 32 20.77 13.65 -7.78
CA LEU A 32 19.38 13.59 -8.22
C LEU A 32 19.27 14.18 -9.63
N PRO A 33 18.72 13.46 -10.63
CA PRO A 33 18.37 14.11 -11.89
C PRO A 33 17.30 15.17 -11.63
N PRO A 34 17.40 16.36 -12.23
CA PRO A 34 16.35 17.36 -12.14
C PRO A 34 15.23 16.91 -13.08
N GLU A 35 14.12 16.44 -12.53
CA GLU A 35 12.75 16.73 -13.00
C GLU A 35 11.75 15.92 -12.16
N ALA A 36 10.80 16.62 -11.56
CA ALA A 36 9.71 15.99 -10.83
C ALA A 36 8.82 15.22 -11.82
N CYS A 37 8.43 13.99 -11.46
CA CYS A 37 7.53 13.19 -12.31
C CYS A 37 6.19 13.95 -12.51
N PRO A 38 5.84 14.33 -13.75
CA PRO A 38 4.67 15.17 -14.04
C PRO A 38 3.37 14.43 -13.74
N VAL A 39 2.34 15.19 -13.35
CA VAL A 39 0.95 14.69 -13.19
C VAL A 39 0.25 14.84 -14.55
N PRO A 40 -0.35 13.78 -15.14
CA PRO A 40 -1.02 13.89 -16.43
C PRO A 40 -2.18 14.90 -16.41
N ALA A 41 -2.27 15.76 -17.44
CA ALA A 41 -3.23 16.86 -17.50
C ALA A 41 -4.66 16.46 -17.93
N GLN A 42 -4.83 15.41 -18.75
CA GLN A 42 -6.13 14.85 -19.15
C GLN A 42 -5.98 13.36 -19.50
N ARG A 43 -7.07 12.57 -19.37
CA ARG A 43 -7.10 11.12 -19.59
C ARG A 43 -8.15 10.74 -20.65
N PRO A 44 -7.85 9.76 -21.53
CA PRO A 44 -8.80 9.32 -22.56
C PRO A 44 -9.96 8.51 -21.99
N ASP A 45 -11.14 8.66 -22.60
CA ASP A 45 -12.37 7.92 -22.31
C ASP A 45 -12.48 6.69 -23.23
N VAL A 46 -12.39 5.48 -22.65
CA VAL A 46 -12.48 4.20 -23.37
C VAL A 46 -13.12 3.11 -22.51
N GLY A 47 -14.46 2.99 -22.54
CA GLY A 47 -15.18 1.82 -21.97
C GLY A 47 -14.81 1.49 -20.51
N ASN A 48 -14.61 0.21 -20.17
CA ASN A 48 -13.84 -0.13 -18.96
C ASN A 48 -12.35 -0.21 -19.34
N PRO A 49 -11.56 0.87 -19.19
CA PRO A 49 -10.15 0.88 -19.56
C PRO A 49 -9.36 -0.15 -18.75
N TYR A 50 -9.87 -0.64 -17.62
CA TYR A 50 -9.16 -1.54 -16.71
C TYR A 50 -9.59 -2.99 -16.81
N ALA A 51 -10.38 -3.34 -17.84
CA ALA A 51 -10.53 -4.74 -18.21
C ALA A 51 -9.15 -5.36 -18.43
N ASN A 52 -8.91 -6.50 -17.80
CA ASN A 52 -7.68 -7.26 -17.92
C ASN A 52 -8.04 -8.60 -18.54
N PRO A 53 -7.96 -8.74 -19.88
CA PRO A 53 -8.22 -10.01 -20.53
C PRO A 53 -7.34 -11.09 -19.90
N GLU A 54 -7.77 -12.36 -20.00
CA GLU A 54 -6.99 -13.46 -19.46
C GLU A 54 -5.54 -13.33 -19.90
N PRO A 55 -4.56 -13.37 -18.97
CA PRO A 55 -3.18 -13.14 -19.34
C PRO A 55 -2.79 -14.17 -20.39
N LEU A 56 -2.02 -13.77 -21.40
CA LEU A 56 -1.35 -14.70 -22.34
C LEU A 56 -0.21 -15.44 -21.61
N ILE A 57 -0.48 -15.96 -20.42
CA ILE A 57 0.41 -16.72 -19.59
C ILE A 57 -0.14 -18.15 -19.60
N ASP A 58 0.48 -19.00 -20.41
CA ASP A 58 0.25 -20.44 -20.31
C ASP A 58 0.94 -20.95 -19.04
N GLY A 59 0.20 -20.92 -17.92
CA GLY A 59 0.68 -21.38 -16.62
C GLY A 59 1.07 -22.85 -16.64
N ALA A 60 0.37 -23.68 -17.43
CA ALA A 60 0.71 -25.08 -17.60
C ALA A 60 2.06 -25.24 -18.31
N ALA A 61 2.29 -24.49 -19.39
CA ALA A 61 3.58 -24.48 -20.08
C ALA A 61 4.71 -23.95 -19.19
N ARG A 62 4.48 -22.87 -18.41
CA ARG A 62 5.47 -22.39 -17.43
C ARG A 62 5.84 -23.46 -16.42
N MET A 63 4.85 -24.20 -15.91
CA MET A 63 5.11 -25.27 -14.98
C MET A 63 5.91 -26.41 -15.59
N GLU A 64 5.63 -26.79 -16.85
CA GLU A 64 6.43 -27.79 -17.56
C GLU A 64 7.88 -27.33 -17.80
N ILE A 65 8.09 -26.04 -18.11
CA ILE A 65 9.42 -25.45 -18.22
C ILE A 65 10.13 -25.46 -16.85
N ALA A 66 9.43 -25.06 -15.79
CA ALA A 66 9.96 -25.02 -14.43
C ALA A 66 10.43 -26.40 -13.94
N LYS A 67 9.67 -27.46 -14.23
CA LYS A 67 10.06 -28.85 -13.87
C LYS A 67 11.35 -29.33 -14.56
N ARG A 68 11.74 -28.72 -15.69
CA ARG A 68 12.94 -29.06 -16.47
C ARG A 68 14.14 -28.17 -16.12
N ASN A 69 13.90 -26.97 -15.62
CA ASN A 69 14.95 -26.08 -15.15
C ASN A 69 15.48 -26.54 -13.77
N PRO A 70 16.80 -26.80 -13.59
CA PRO A 70 17.32 -27.34 -12.34
C PRO A 70 17.01 -26.50 -11.09
N GLY A 71 17.08 -25.16 -11.20
CA GLY A 71 16.79 -24.25 -10.10
C GLY A 71 15.33 -24.33 -9.68
N TRP A 72 14.42 -24.17 -10.63
CA TRP A 72 12.98 -24.26 -10.36
C TRP A 72 12.54 -25.64 -9.88
N LYS A 73 13.08 -26.71 -10.47
CA LYS A 73 12.85 -28.09 -10.03
C LYS A 73 13.26 -28.30 -8.57
N ALA A 74 14.40 -27.75 -8.16
CA ALA A 74 14.87 -27.85 -6.77
C ALA A 74 13.91 -27.16 -5.79
N VAL A 75 13.41 -25.97 -6.13
CA VAL A 75 12.45 -25.25 -5.27
C VAL A 75 11.08 -25.97 -5.22
N LEU A 76 10.61 -26.51 -6.34
CA LEU A 76 9.35 -27.27 -6.41
C LEU A 76 9.42 -28.60 -5.64
N ALA A 77 10.60 -29.20 -5.54
CA ALA A 77 10.85 -30.45 -4.82
C ALA A 77 11.52 -30.24 -3.45
N ASP A 78 11.44 -29.03 -2.89
CA ASP A 78 11.98 -28.73 -1.56
C ASP A 78 11.33 -29.67 -0.52
N ALA A 79 12.10 -30.08 0.48
CA ALA A 79 11.63 -30.99 1.52
C ALA A 79 10.49 -30.38 2.35
N ASP A 80 10.42 -29.05 2.39
CA ASP A 80 9.30 -28.30 2.94
C ASP A 80 8.20 -28.13 1.87
N ALA A 81 7.12 -28.89 1.98
CA ALA A 81 6.03 -28.87 1.00
C ALA A 81 5.38 -27.47 0.84
N GLU A 82 5.44 -26.60 1.85
CA GLU A 82 4.93 -25.23 1.74
C GLU A 82 5.80 -24.40 0.77
N VAL A 83 7.10 -24.67 0.67
CA VAL A 83 7.99 -24.01 -0.30
C VAL A 83 7.57 -24.36 -1.73
N GLY A 84 7.34 -25.65 -2.01
CA GLY A 84 6.89 -26.12 -3.32
C GLY A 84 5.53 -25.54 -3.72
N ALA A 85 4.58 -25.49 -2.79
CA ALA A 85 3.26 -24.89 -3.02
C ALA A 85 3.34 -23.37 -3.29
N CYS A 86 4.17 -22.64 -2.54
CA CYS A 86 4.41 -21.22 -2.79
C CYS A 86 5.07 -20.97 -4.15
N ALA A 87 6.03 -21.81 -4.52
CA ALA A 87 6.70 -21.72 -5.82
C ALA A 87 5.74 -21.98 -6.97
N GLN A 88 4.89 -23.00 -6.86
CA GLN A 88 3.83 -23.28 -7.84
C GLN A 88 2.91 -22.07 -8.01
N PHE A 89 2.43 -21.50 -6.90
CA PHE A 89 1.59 -20.30 -6.95
C PHE A 89 2.27 -19.15 -7.69
N LEU A 90 3.52 -18.82 -7.33
CA LEU A 90 4.25 -17.71 -7.95
C LEU A 90 4.55 -17.97 -9.43
N ILE A 91 4.92 -19.18 -9.84
CA ILE A 91 5.18 -19.49 -11.27
C ILE A 91 3.92 -19.27 -12.13
N LEU A 92 2.76 -19.64 -11.58
CA LEU A 92 1.47 -19.51 -12.25
C LEU A 92 0.97 -18.06 -12.30
N THR A 93 1.35 -17.22 -11.34
CA THR A 93 0.76 -15.88 -11.17
C THR A 93 1.71 -14.72 -11.44
N MET A 94 3.03 -14.95 -11.39
CA MET A 94 3.99 -13.86 -11.55
C MET A 94 3.89 -13.21 -12.94
N PRO A 95 4.13 -11.90 -13.03
CA PRO A 95 4.22 -11.21 -14.30
C PRO A 95 5.18 -11.88 -15.30
N ALA A 96 4.87 -11.77 -16.61
CA ALA A 96 5.77 -12.26 -17.67
C ALA A 96 7.18 -11.65 -17.58
N ALA A 97 7.27 -10.34 -17.33
CA ALA A 97 8.54 -9.66 -17.15
C ALA A 97 9.35 -10.22 -15.96
N ASP A 98 8.69 -10.69 -14.91
CA ASP A 98 9.36 -11.28 -13.75
C ASP A 98 9.81 -12.71 -14.05
N TRP A 99 8.99 -13.52 -14.73
CA TRP A 99 9.36 -14.87 -15.20
C TRP A 99 10.62 -14.87 -16.07
N GLU A 100 10.78 -13.87 -16.93
CA GLU A 100 11.93 -13.73 -17.82
C GLU A 100 13.22 -13.27 -17.11
N LYS A 101 13.09 -12.51 -16.02
CA LYS A 101 14.21 -11.78 -15.40
C LYS A 101 14.66 -12.34 -14.06
N LEU A 102 13.75 -12.93 -13.27
CA LEU A 102 14.03 -13.37 -11.91
C LEU A 102 14.55 -14.81 -11.90
N SER A 103 15.57 -15.04 -11.06
CA SER A 103 16.11 -16.38 -10.86
C SER A 103 15.26 -17.19 -9.88
N ALA A 104 15.34 -18.52 -9.99
CA ALA A 104 14.76 -19.43 -9.03
C ALA A 104 15.26 -19.15 -7.60
N ASP A 105 16.54 -18.78 -7.43
CA ASP A 105 17.13 -18.48 -6.12
C ASP A 105 16.56 -17.22 -5.47
N PHE A 106 16.31 -16.16 -6.26
CA PHE A 106 15.66 -14.95 -5.77
C PHE A 106 14.26 -15.27 -5.23
N ILE A 107 13.52 -16.09 -5.97
CA ILE A 107 12.15 -16.48 -5.62
C ILE A 107 12.16 -17.42 -4.42
N ALA A 108 13.06 -18.41 -4.38
CA ALA A 108 13.23 -19.32 -3.25
C ALA A 108 13.57 -18.57 -1.96
N THR A 109 14.43 -17.55 -2.04
CA THR A 109 14.78 -16.70 -0.90
C THR A 109 13.56 -15.95 -0.38
N ASN A 110 12.77 -15.33 -1.26
CA ASN A 110 11.54 -14.64 -0.87
C ASN A 110 10.49 -15.58 -0.26
N ILE A 111 10.32 -16.78 -0.82
CA ILE A 111 9.42 -17.81 -0.28
C ILE A 111 9.83 -18.18 1.14
N ARG A 112 11.11 -18.49 1.37
CA ARG A 112 11.60 -18.87 2.71
C ARG A 112 11.43 -17.75 3.73
N GLU A 113 11.68 -16.51 3.33
CA GLU A 113 11.46 -15.34 4.18
C GLU A 113 9.97 -15.11 4.50
N ALA A 114 9.06 -15.34 3.55
CA ALA A 114 7.61 -15.26 3.78
C ALA A 114 7.12 -16.37 4.72
N LEU A 115 7.60 -17.60 4.54
CA LEU A 115 7.29 -18.73 5.43
C LEU A 115 7.90 -18.55 6.83
N ALA A 116 9.10 -17.97 6.93
CA ALA A 116 9.68 -17.60 8.21
C ALA A 116 8.79 -16.58 8.95
N ALA A 117 8.27 -15.57 8.25
CA ALA A 117 7.32 -14.61 8.82
C ALA A 117 6.01 -15.29 9.25
N ARG A 118 5.44 -16.17 8.42
CA ARG A 118 4.25 -16.98 8.73
C ARG A 118 4.43 -17.80 10.01
N ARG A 119 5.61 -18.40 10.21
CA ARG A 119 5.92 -19.29 11.33
C ARG A 119 6.37 -18.56 12.60
N ALA A 120 6.58 -17.24 12.54
CA ALA A 120 7.11 -16.47 13.67
C ALA A 120 6.09 -16.27 14.81
N HIS A 121 4.81 -16.19 14.48
CA HIS A 121 3.74 -15.90 15.45
C HIS A 121 2.50 -16.77 15.20
N ALA A 122 1.80 -17.17 16.26
CA ALA A 122 0.56 -17.95 16.16
C ALA A 122 -0.48 -17.27 15.24
N TRP A 123 -0.63 -15.96 15.40
CA TRP A 123 -1.58 -15.16 14.61
C TRP A 123 -1.17 -15.02 13.13
N ALA A 124 0.11 -15.18 12.79
CA ALA A 124 0.60 -15.20 11.41
C ALA A 124 0.45 -16.60 10.80
N ALA A 125 0.70 -17.64 11.59
CA ALA A 125 0.57 -19.03 11.18
C ALA A 125 -0.89 -19.40 10.86
N ASN A 126 -1.84 -18.74 11.53
CA ASN A 126 -3.27 -18.93 11.36
C ASN A 126 -3.90 -18.08 10.25
N VAL A 127 -3.10 -17.37 9.45
CA VAL A 127 -3.60 -16.73 8.23
C VAL A 127 -4.05 -17.82 7.24
N PRO A 128 -5.29 -17.75 6.69
CA PRO A 128 -5.77 -18.67 5.66
C PRO A 128 -4.79 -18.79 4.49
N TRP A 129 -4.56 -20.02 4.04
CA TRP A 129 -3.55 -20.30 3.02
C TRP A 129 -3.75 -19.50 1.71
N PRO A 130 -4.97 -19.35 1.15
CA PRO A 130 -5.18 -18.53 -0.05
C PRO A 130 -4.83 -17.04 0.15
N LEU A 131 -5.12 -16.48 1.33
CA LEU A 131 -4.74 -15.10 1.68
C LEU A 131 -3.22 -14.97 1.87
N PHE A 132 -2.58 -15.98 2.45
CA PHE A 132 -1.13 -15.99 2.54
C PHE A 132 -0.48 -15.97 1.16
N LEU A 133 -0.94 -16.83 0.24
CA LEU A 133 -0.42 -16.87 -1.13
C LEU A 133 -0.64 -15.54 -1.88
N ASN A 134 -1.82 -14.94 -1.77
CA ASN A 134 -2.16 -13.74 -2.53
C ASN A 134 -1.63 -12.43 -1.94
N ASP A 135 -1.54 -12.33 -0.61
CA ASP A 135 -1.42 -11.04 0.09
C ASP A 135 -0.27 -11.02 1.12
N VAL A 136 0.49 -12.11 1.31
CA VAL A 136 1.70 -12.17 2.15
C VAL A 136 2.94 -12.59 1.36
N LEU A 137 2.85 -13.74 0.71
CA LEU A 137 3.91 -14.37 -0.08
C LEU A 137 4.50 -13.46 -1.17
N PRO A 138 3.72 -12.63 -1.89
CA PRO A 138 4.27 -11.98 -3.06
C PRO A 138 5.38 -10.98 -2.74
N TYR A 139 6.44 -11.00 -3.55
CA TYR A 139 7.65 -10.22 -3.38
C TYR A 139 7.53 -8.78 -3.93
N ALA A 140 6.37 -8.39 -4.44
CA ALA A 140 6.07 -7.05 -4.92
C ALA A 140 4.58 -6.69 -4.72
N CYS A 141 4.31 -5.40 -4.70
CA CYS A 141 3.00 -4.79 -4.56
C CYS A 141 2.42 -4.34 -5.91
N LEU A 142 3.24 -3.69 -6.74
CA LEU A 142 2.89 -3.11 -8.03
C LEU A 142 3.97 -3.49 -9.07
N ASP A 143 4.41 -2.53 -9.88
CA ASP A 143 5.49 -2.63 -10.85
C ASP A 143 6.81 -2.02 -10.35
N GLU A 144 6.98 -1.83 -9.04
CA GLU A 144 8.22 -1.29 -8.47
C GLU A 144 9.43 -2.18 -8.81
N PRO A 145 10.65 -1.61 -8.92
CA PRO A 145 11.86 -2.38 -9.14
C PRO A 145 11.99 -3.52 -8.11
N ARG A 146 12.23 -4.75 -8.60
CA ARG A 146 12.30 -5.95 -7.78
C ARG A 146 13.57 -5.93 -6.93
N GLU A 147 13.43 -6.11 -5.62
CA GLU A 147 14.56 -6.16 -4.68
C GLU A 147 14.29 -7.14 -3.52
N ALA A 148 15.35 -7.53 -2.81
CA ALA A 148 15.28 -8.46 -1.68
C ALA A 148 14.96 -7.74 -0.35
N TRP A 149 13.85 -6.98 -0.31
CA TRP A 149 13.46 -6.17 0.85
C TRP A 149 13.05 -7.00 2.08
N ARG A 150 12.53 -8.20 1.87
CA ARG A 150 11.81 -8.98 2.90
C ARG A 150 12.65 -9.33 4.12
N ALA A 151 13.90 -9.75 3.92
CA ALA A 151 14.78 -10.12 5.03
C ALA A 151 15.11 -8.91 5.93
N ASP A 152 15.31 -7.74 5.33
CA ASP A 152 15.55 -6.48 6.06
C ASP A 152 14.31 -6.09 6.86
N PHE A 153 13.14 -6.08 6.21
CA PHE A 153 11.89 -5.67 6.84
C PHE A 153 11.44 -6.65 7.92
N ARG A 154 11.61 -7.96 7.72
CA ARG A 154 11.29 -8.97 8.74
C ARG A 154 12.14 -8.77 9.99
N ARG A 155 13.42 -8.43 9.84
CA ARG A 155 14.31 -8.13 10.97
C ARG A 155 13.85 -6.89 11.73
N ARG A 156 13.57 -5.78 11.02
CA ARG A 156 13.14 -4.50 11.60
C ARG A 156 11.79 -4.62 12.31
N PHE A 157 10.76 -5.00 11.57
CA PHE A 157 9.39 -4.99 12.05
C PHE A 157 9.07 -6.21 12.93
N GLY A 158 9.69 -7.36 12.68
CA GLY A 158 9.58 -8.55 13.54
C GLY A 158 10.05 -8.28 14.97
N ALA A 159 11.13 -7.50 15.14
CA ALA A 159 11.59 -7.09 16.47
C ALA A 159 10.56 -6.22 17.22
N MET A 160 9.77 -5.41 16.50
CA MET A 160 8.74 -4.54 17.10
C MET A 160 7.52 -5.32 17.60
N VAL A 161 7.18 -6.42 16.93
CA VAL A 161 5.96 -7.19 17.20
C VAL A 161 6.21 -8.48 17.97
N LYS A 162 7.42 -8.68 18.50
CA LYS A 162 7.83 -9.90 19.25
C LYS A 162 6.82 -10.32 20.34
N ASP A 163 6.22 -9.33 21.00
CA ASP A 163 5.30 -9.54 22.13
C ASP A 163 3.82 -9.47 21.72
N ALA A 164 3.52 -9.07 20.47
CA ALA A 164 2.16 -8.88 19.99
C ALA A 164 1.39 -10.20 19.96
N LYS A 165 0.18 -10.19 20.52
CA LYS A 165 -0.67 -11.37 20.70
C LYS A 165 -1.66 -11.57 19.56
N THR A 166 -1.95 -10.52 18.80
CA THR A 166 -2.95 -10.54 17.74
C THR A 166 -2.46 -9.85 16.47
N ARG A 167 -3.12 -10.15 15.34
CA ARG A 167 -2.88 -9.45 14.07
C ARG A 167 -3.16 -7.95 14.18
N ASP A 168 -4.22 -7.57 14.88
CA ASP A 168 -4.59 -6.16 15.09
C ASP A 168 -3.49 -5.40 15.84
N GLU A 169 -3.01 -5.98 16.95
CA GLU A 169 -1.94 -5.38 17.75
C GLU A 169 -0.65 -5.23 16.95
N ALA A 170 -0.23 -6.29 16.24
CA ALA A 170 0.97 -6.26 15.41
C ALA A 170 0.87 -5.21 14.29
N ALA A 171 -0.29 -5.13 13.61
CA ALA A 171 -0.55 -4.15 12.56
C ALA A 171 -0.48 -2.71 13.10
N ARG A 172 -1.11 -2.44 14.25
CA ARG A 172 -1.08 -1.09 14.88
C ARG A 172 0.34 -0.69 15.26
N ILE A 173 1.14 -1.60 15.84
CA ILE A 173 2.53 -1.33 16.21
C ILE A 173 3.36 -0.94 14.98
N VAL A 174 3.30 -1.73 13.91
CA VAL A 174 4.05 -1.45 12.67
C VAL A 174 3.60 -0.13 12.05
N ASN A 175 2.29 0.06 11.88
CA ASN A 175 1.76 1.25 11.21
C ASN A 175 2.10 2.54 11.96
N ALA A 176 2.09 2.52 13.29
CA ALA A 176 2.44 3.68 14.11
C ALA A 176 3.94 4.01 14.08
N ARG A 177 4.81 3.03 13.81
CA ARG A 177 6.27 3.17 13.91
C ARG A 177 6.99 3.24 12.58
N ILE A 178 6.36 2.82 11.49
CA ILE A 178 7.00 2.70 10.17
C ILE A 178 7.67 3.99 9.71
N GLN A 179 7.06 5.16 9.94
CA GLN A 179 7.66 6.44 9.56
C GLN A 179 8.97 6.73 10.30
N GLY A 180 9.02 6.43 11.60
CA GLY A 180 10.25 6.56 12.39
C GLY A 180 11.32 5.57 11.97
N GLU A 181 10.91 4.34 11.65
CA GLU A 181 11.82 3.25 11.26
C GLU A 181 12.45 3.47 9.87
N THR A 182 11.67 3.91 8.88
CA THR A 182 12.17 4.06 7.51
C THR A 182 12.62 5.49 7.20
N GLY A 183 12.21 6.49 7.98
CA GLY A 183 12.55 7.89 7.78
C GLY A 183 11.92 8.54 6.54
N VAL A 184 10.93 7.89 5.91
CA VAL A 184 10.33 8.33 4.65
C VAL A 184 9.15 9.26 4.91
N LYS A 185 9.13 10.40 4.20
CA LYS A 185 8.03 11.37 4.25
C LYS A 185 7.32 11.46 2.91
N TYR A 186 6.06 11.88 2.92
CA TYR A 186 5.36 12.16 1.68
C TYR A 186 6.06 13.27 0.90
N SER A 187 6.20 13.08 -0.42
CA SER A 187 6.67 14.10 -1.35
C SER A 187 6.37 13.68 -2.78
N THR A 188 6.00 14.64 -3.64
CA THR A 188 5.93 14.45 -5.09
C THR A 188 7.23 14.80 -5.82
N LYS A 189 8.27 15.27 -5.11
CA LYS A 189 9.61 15.57 -5.67
C LYS A 189 10.53 14.34 -5.81
N ARG A 190 9.97 13.16 -5.59
CA ARG A 190 10.61 11.84 -5.73
C ARG A 190 10.97 11.48 -7.18
N ARG A 191 11.91 10.55 -7.34
CA ARG A 191 12.38 10.02 -8.65
C ARG A 191 11.28 9.38 -9.50
N ALA A 192 10.42 8.56 -8.88
CA ALA A 192 9.36 7.83 -9.57
C ALA A 192 8.17 7.57 -8.62
N PRO A 193 6.95 7.36 -9.12
CA PRO A 193 5.81 7.01 -8.25
C PRO A 193 5.95 5.62 -7.60
N ASN A 194 6.45 4.64 -8.35
CA ASN A 194 6.64 3.23 -7.99
C ASN A 194 8.06 2.92 -7.49
N GLN A 195 8.53 3.69 -6.51
CA GLN A 195 9.84 3.44 -5.88
C GLN A 195 9.84 2.09 -5.14
N SER A 196 10.97 1.38 -5.22
CA SER A 196 11.22 0.24 -4.34
C SER A 196 11.46 0.72 -2.89
N PRO A 197 11.29 -0.16 -1.88
CA PRO A 197 11.54 0.19 -0.48
C PRO A 197 12.90 0.86 -0.23
N ALA A 198 13.99 0.28 -0.75
CA ALA A 198 15.33 0.84 -0.60
C ALA A 198 15.49 2.21 -1.29
N ASP A 199 14.82 2.43 -2.42
CA ASP A 199 14.83 3.72 -3.10
C ASP A 199 14.10 4.81 -2.31
N SER A 200 12.92 4.50 -1.77
CA SER A 200 12.18 5.42 -0.90
C SER A 200 12.96 5.75 0.37
N MET A 201 13.54 4.75 1.02
CA MET A 201 14.38 4.93 2.23
C MET A 201 15.63 5.75 1.94
N ARG A 202 16.33 5.49 0.83
CA ARG A 202 17.51 6.26 0.42
C ARG A 202 17.16 7.73 0.13
N GLN A 203 16.02 7.99 -0.50
CA GLN A 203 15.57 9.37 -0.77
C GLN A 203 15.01 10.07 0.47
N GLY A 204 14.58 9.31 1.49
CA GLY A 204 13.81 9.85 2.63
C GLY A 204 12.44 10.39 2.22
N MET A 205 11.97 10.07 1.01
CA MET A 205 10.70 10.57 0.49
C MET A 205 10.06 9.67 -0.57
N ALA A 206 8.72 9.68 -0.61
CA ALA A 206 7.91 8.96 -1.59
C ALA A 206 6.53 9.59 -1.77
N SER A 207 5.85 9.34 -2.90
CA SER A 207 4.42 9.66 -3.05
C SER A 207 3.53 8.58 -2.41
N CYS A 208 2.20 8.77 -2.46
CA CYS A 208 1.20 7.83 -1.92
C CYS A 208 1.46 6.37 -2.34
N SER A 209 1.84 6.12 -3.59
CA SER A 209 2.18 4.78 -4.08
C SER A 209 3.42 4.18 -3.40
N GLY A 210 4.55 4.89 -3.34
CA GLY A 210 5.76 4.40 -2.66
C GLY A 210 5.58 4.25 -1.14
N LEU A 211 4.82 5.13 -0.50
CA LEU A 211 4.43 4.97 0.90
C LEU A 211 3.54 3.74 1.13
N SER A 212 2.63 3.46 0.20
CA SER A 212 1.77 2.27 0.25
C SER A 212 2.56 0.98 0.03
N ILE A 213 3.55 0.98 -0.87
CA ILE A 213 4.49 -0.13 -1.06
C ILE A 213 5.23 -0.40 0.25
N LEU A 214 5.86 0.61 0.86
CA LEU A 214 6.57 0.48 2.14
C LEU A 214 5.70 -0.13 3.24
N LEU A 215 4.48 0.37 3.42
CA LEU A 215 3.58 -0.13 4.46
C LEU A 215 3.09 -1.55 4.17
N CYS A 216 2.74 -1.84 2.92
CA CYS A 216 2.32 -3.17 2.50
C CYS A 216 3.44 -4.19 2.72
N ASP A 217 4.67 -3.88 2.29
CA ASP A 217 5.84 -4.72 2.51
C ASP A 217 6.16 -4.91 3.99
N ALA A 218 6.02 -3.87 4.82
CA ALA A 218 6.23 -3.97 6.27
C ALA A 218 5.23 -4.95 6.93
N PHE A 219 3.96 -4.90 6.53
CA PHE A 219 2.95 -5.86 6.99
C PHE A 219 3.24 -7.29 6.50
N ARG A 220 3.56 -7.45 5.21
CA ARG A 220 3.89 -8.76 4.61
C ARG A 220 5.14 -9.38 5.23
N ALA A 221 6.12 -8.56 5.63
CA ALA A 221 7.36 -9.00 6.26
C ALA A 221 7.16 -9.66 7.64
N ILE A 222 6.05 -9.36 8.32
CA ILE A 222 5.67 -9.97 9.61
C ILE A 222 4.52 -10.98 9.48
N GLY A 223 4.15 -11.35 8.24
CA GLY A 223 3.15 -12.38 7.98
C GLY A 223 1.70 -11.88 7.97
N LEU A 224 1.46 -10.56 7.94
CA LEU A 224 0.12 -9.99 7.81
C LEU A 224 -0.28 -9.86 6.33
N PRO A 225 -1.48 -10.33 5.93
CA PRO A 225 -1.97 -10.11 4.57
C PRO A 225 -2.23 -8.62 4.36
N ALA A 226 -1.59 -8.06 3.34
CA ALA A 226 -1.73 -6.66 2.97
C ALA A 226 -1.69 -6.49 1.46
N ARG A 227 -2.39 -5.46 0.98
CA ARG A 227 -2.44 -5.09 -0.43
C ARG A 227 -2.55 -3.59 -0.60
N VAL A 228 -2.05 -3.09 -1.74
CA VAL A 228 -2.24 -1.70 -2.11
C VAL A 228 -3.67 -1.53 -2.62
N ALA A 229 -4.34 -0.50 -2.15
CA ALA A 229 -5.62 -0.05 -2.68
C ALA A 229 -5.49 1.38 -3.20
N GLY A 230 -6.38 1.78 -4.10
CA GLY A 230 -6.28 3.10 -4.70
C GLY A 230 -7.46 3.47 -5.57
N VAL A 231 -7.51 4.76 -5.89
CA VAL A 231 -8.46 5.33 -6.83
C VAL A 231 -7.70 5.99 -7.98
N PRO A 232 -8.07 5.73 -9.25
CA PRO A 232 -7.40 6.36 -10.38
C PRO A 232 -7.70 7.86 -10.42
N THR A 233 -8.95 8.27 -10.17
CA THR A 233 -9.33 9.67 -10.01
C THR A 233 -10.51 9.84 -9.07
N TRP A 234 -10.51 10.88 -8.24
CA TRP A 234 -11.68 11.20 -7.42
C TRP A 234 -12.83 11.76 -8.27
N THR A 235 -14.07 11.59 -7.78
CA THR A 235 -15.27 12.27 -8.32
C THR A 235 -15.36 13.73 -7.87
N THR A 236 -14.64 14.09 -6.81
CA THR A 236 -14.80 15.34 -6.06
C THR A 236 -13.67 16.33 -6.25
N ILE A 237 -12.49 15.87 -6.67
CA ILE A 237 -11.31 16.72 -6.90
C ILE A 237 -10.43 16.08 -7.98
N ASN A 238 -9.64 16.89 -8.69
CA ASN A 238 -8.61 16.33 -9.57
C ASN A 238 -7.51 15.68 -8.74
N GLY A 239 -7.18 14.43 -9.05
CA GLY A 239 -6.10 13.70 -8.41
C GLY A 239 -6.44 12.24 -8.17
N ASN A 240 -5.42 11.46 -7.82
CA ASN A 240 -5.52 10.06 -7.46
C ASN A 240 -5.08 9.88 -6.00
N HIS A 241 -5.19 8.65 -5.49
CA HIS A 241 -4.56 8.29 -4.24
C HIS A 241 -4.38 6.77 -4.12
N ASN A 242 -3.32 6.35 -3.45
CA ASN A 242 -3.08 4.96 -3.05
C ASN A 242 -2.89 4.88 -1.53
N TRP A 243 -3.34 3.78 -0.95
CA TRP A 243 -3.24 3.45 0.46
C TRP A 243 -3.13 1.92 0.64
N VAL A 244 -3.29 1.41 1.86
CA VAL A 244 -3.15 -0.02 2.15
C VAL A 244 -4.42 -0.58 2.78
N GLU A 245 -4.80 -1.78 2.34
CA GLU A 245 -5.73 -2.64 3.07
C GLU A 245 -4.93 -3.74 3.79
N VAL A 246 -5.22 -3.98 5.06
CA VAL A 246 -4.65 -5.06 5.87
C VAL A 246 -5.76 -5.99 6.36
N TRP A 247 -5.55 -7.30 6.30
CA TRP A 247 -6.57 -8.27 6.67
C TRP A 247 -6.46 -8.71 8.13
N LEU A 248 -7.49 -8.39 8.93
CA LEU A 248 -7.54 -8.67 10.37
C LEU A 248 -8.68 -9.65 10.74
N GLY A 249 -9.05 -10.52 9.81
CA GLY A 249 -10.19 -11.43 9.96
C GLY A 249 -9.99 -12.56 10.97
N PRO A 250 -10.93 -13.49 11.10
CA PRO A 250 -10.77 -14.66 11.99
C PRO A 250 -9.60 -15.55 11.56
N ASP A 251 -9.12 -16.39 12.47
CA ASP A 251 -8.10 -17.39 12.14
C ASP A 251 -8.67 -18.46 11.20
N GLY A 252 -7.84 -18.95 10.29
CA GLY A 252 -8.14 -20.09 9.43
C GLY A 252 -6.84 -20.85 9.16
N ALA A 253 -6.63 -21.92 9.92
CA ALA A 253 -5.44 -22.78 9.87
C ALA A 253 -5.24 -23.45 8.47
N PRO A 254 -4.03 -23.95 8.14
CA PRO A 254 -3.63 -24.23 6.77
C PRO A 254 -4.31 -25.47 6.20
N ARG A 255 -4.68 -25.41 4.93
CA ARG A 255 -4.55 -26.59 4.07
C ARG A 255 -3.89 -26.16 2.75
N PRO A 256 -2.68 -26.64 2.43
CA PRO A 256 -2.02 -26.40 1.15
C PRO A 256 -2.86 -26.87 -0.06
N ASP A 257 -3.75 -27.83 0.18
CA ASP A 257 -4.74 -28.38 -0.76
C ASP A 257 -6.10 -27.64 -0.70
N SER A 258 -6.21 -26.56 0.07
CA SER A 258 -7.42 -25.74 0.05
C SER A 258 -7.58 -25.19 -1.37
N PRO A 259 -8.77 -25.33 -1.98
CA PRO A 259 -9.02 -24.71 -3.26
C PRO A 259 -8.68 -23.23 -3.14
N ILE A 260 -8.03 -22.72 -4.17
CA ILE A 260 -7.92 -21.28 -4.38
C ILE A 260 -9.32 -20.80 -4.73
N THR A 261 -10.18 -20.67 -3.73
CA THR A 261 -11.40 -19.90 -3.83
C THR A 261 -10.96 -18.44 -3.97
N PRO A 262 -11.52 -17.67 -4.91
CA PRO A 262 -11.12 -16.28 -5.04
C PRO A 262 -11.22 -15.57 -3.67
N PRO A 263 -10.29 -14.65 -3.35
CA PRO A 263 -10.20 -13.98 -2.05
C PRO A 263 -11.45 -13.17 -1.63
N ASP A 264 -12.54 -13.24 -2.40
CA ASP A 264 -13.79 -12.51 -2.25
C ASP A 264 -14.92 -13.35 -1.63
N ALA A 265 -14.65 -14.57 -1.14
CA ALA A 265 -15.58 -15.26 -0.25
C ALA A 265 -16.09 -14.25 0.79
N ALA A 266 -17.41 -14.02 0.80
CA ALA A 266 -18.03 -12.83 1.41
C ALA A 266 -17.60 -12.60 2.87
N ASP A 267 -17.23 -13.67 3.56
CA ASP A 267 -16.77 -13.68 4.95
C ASP A 267 -15.38 -13.06 5.13
N TRP A 268 -14.45 -13.24 4.18
CA TRP A 268 -13.11 -12.66 4.24
C TRP A 268 -13.09 -11.19 3.81
N ALA A 269 -13.98 -10.81 2.90
CA ALA A 269 -14.05 -9.45 2.36
C ALA A 269 -14.31 -8.38 3.45
N ARG A 270 -15.06 -8.73 4.50
CA ARG A 270 -15.42 -7.85 5.64
C ARG A 270 -14.29 -7.62 6.64
N ALA A 271 -13.23 -8.42 6.55
CA ALA A 271 -12.12 -8.42 7.49
C ALA A 271 -10.92 -7.56 7.04
N TRP A 272 -10.95 -7.05 5.81
CA TRP A 272 -10.03 -6.02 5.36
C TRP A 272 -10.28 -4.72 6.11
N ARG A 273 -9.20 -4.06 6.51
CA ARG A 273 -9.18 -2.76 7.18
C ARG A 273 -8.36 -1.77 6.37
N VAL A 274 -8.87 -0.56 6.25
CA VAL A 274 -8.21 0.53 5.53
C VAL A 274 -7.24 1.26 6.46
N THR A 275 -6.06 1.59 5.94
CA THR A 275 -5.09 2.44 6.62
C THR A 275 -4.16 3.15 5.63
N GLU A 276 -3.39 4.11 6.14
CA GLU A 276 -2.34 4.81 5.42
C GLU A 276 -0.99 4.67 6.12
N TYR A 277 0.09 4.92 5.38
CA TYR A 277 1.44 5.02 5.93
C TYR A 277 1.53 6.02 7.11
N ASN A 278 0.74 7.10 7.03
CA ASN A 278 0.49 8.01 8.14
C ASN A 278 -0.94 7.77 8.65
N PRO A 279 -1.14 6.88 9.65
CA PRO A 279 -2.46 6.44 10.04
C PRO A 279 -3.26 7.56 10.73
N ASP A 280 -4.58 7.54 10.57
CA ASP A 280 -5.49 8.40 11.32
C ASP A 280 -5.49 7.98 12.81
N ALA A 281 -5.60 8.96 13.70
CA ALA A 281 -5.62 8.72 15.15
C ALA A 281 -6.82 7.87 15.60
N LYS A 282 -7.91 7.85 14.82
CA LYS A 282 -9.09 7.01 15.05
C LYS A 282 -8.86 5.54 14.68
N GLY A 283 -7.77 5.22 13.99
CA GLY A 283 -7.38 3.87 13.63
C GLY A 283 -7.97 3.41 12.30
N TRP A 284 -8.27 2.12 12.21
CA TRP A 284 -8.74 1.47 10.98
C TRP A 284 -10.01 2.07 10.41
N ASP A 285 -10.13 2.02 9.08
CA ASP A 285 -11.30 2.50 8.35
C ASP A 285 -11.58 4.01 8.53
N HIS A 286 -10.59 4.73 9.06
CA HIS A 286 -10.56 6.18 9.17
C HIS A 286 -9.37 6.73 8.40
N ALA A 287 -9.64 7.62 7.46
CA ALA A 287 -8.65 8.35 6.69
C ALA A 287 -9.29 9.62 6.11
N TRP A 288 -8.46 10.61 5.75
CA TRP A 288 -8.93 11.89 5.20
C TRP A 288 -9.76 11.71 3.91
N PHE A 289 -9.55 10.62 3.18
CA PHE A 289 -10.16 10.32 1.89
C PHE A 289 -11.46 9.50 1.98
N MET A 290 -11.86 9.02 3.17
CA MET A 290 -12.98 8.05 3.27
C MET A 290 -14.28 8.59 2.66
N ASP A 291 -14.63 9.86 2.88
CA ASP A 291 -15.81 10.46 2.26
C ASP A 291 -15.68 10.56 0.72
N ARG A 292 -14.46 10.78 0.20
CA ARG A 292 -14.23 10.81 -1.26
C ARG A 292 -14.35 9.41 -1.85
N ALA A 293 -13.84 8.39 -1.16
CA ALA A 293 -13.97 6.99 -1.56
C ALA A 293 -15.43 6.52 -1.50
N ALA A 294 -16.20 7.00 -0.53
CA ALA A 294 -17.65 6.75 -0.42
C ALA A 294 -18.47 7.37 -1.55
N ALA A 295 -17.93 8.39 -2.22
CA ALA A 295 -18.52 9.07 -3.38
C ALA A 295 -18.00 8.54 -4.72
N ALA A 296 -17.26 7.42 -4.73
CA ALA A 296 -16.86 6.73 -5.96
C ALA A 296 -18.09 6.25 -6.73
N ASP A 297 -18.11 6.49 -8.03
CA ASP A 297 -19.22 6.12 -8.90
C ASP A 297 -18.97 4.72 -9.49
N PRO A 298 -19.74 3.68 -9.09
CA PRO A 298 -19.55 2.33 -9.58
C PRO A 298 -19.84 2.19 -11.07
N ALA A 299 -20.56 3.12 -11.70
CA ALA A 299 -20.78 3.13 -13.14
C ALA A 299 -19.55 3.63 -13.92
N ARG A 300 -18.60 4.30 -13.26
CA ARG A 300 -17.44 4.96 -13.88
C ARG A 300 -16.12 4.33 -13.43
N PRO A 301 -15.53 3.43 -14.22
CA PRO A 301 -14.33 2.66 -13.85
C PRO A 301 -13.16 3.50 -13.36
N GLU A 302 -12.96 4.70 -13.90
CA GLU A 302 -11.91 5.65 -13.50
C GLU A 302 -12.08 6.21 -12.09
N THR A 303 -13.27 6.10 -11.51
CA THR A 303 -13.59 6.59 -10.16
C THR A 303 -13.76 5.49 -9.13
N ARG A 304 -13.80 4.22 -9.57
CA ARG A 304 -13.90 3.06 -8.70
C ARG A 304 -12.67 2.91 -7.82
N ILE A 305 -12.84 2.20 -6.72
CA ILE A 305 -11.75 1.83 -5.83
C ILE A 305 -11.23 0.45 -6.21
N TYR A 306 -9.92 0.33 -6.38
CA TYR A 306 -9.26 -0.93 -6.73
C TYR A 306 -8.32 -1.38 -5.62
N ALA A 307 -8.14 -2.68 -5.44
CA ALA A 307 -7.04 -3.26 -4.66
C ALA A 307 -6.23 -4.25 -5.48
N THR A 308 -4.93 -4.34 -5.24
CA THR A 308 -4.03 -5.24 -5.98
C THR A 308 -4.34 -6.71 -5.67
N SER A 309 -4.11 -7.59 -6.64
CA SER A 309 -4.21 -9.04 -6.52
C SER A 309 -3.09 -9.70 -7.31
N TRP A 310 -2.59 -10.84 -6.81
CA TRP A 310 -1.69 -11.71 -7.55
C TRP A 310 -2.46 -12.80 -8.29
N HIS A 311 -3.66 -13.15 -7.83
CA HIS A 311 -4.61 -13.88 -8.66
C HIS A 311 -5.11 -13.00 -9.79
N TRP A 312 -5.33 -13.60 -10.96
CA TRP A 312 -6.07 -12.96 -12.03
C TRP A 312 -7.55 -12.86 -11.66
N THR A 313 -8.13 -11.70 -11.93
CA THR A 313 -9.49 -11.30 -11.50
C THR A 313 -10.33 -10.79 -12.66
N GLY A 314 -9.78 -10.73 -13.88
CA GLY A 314 -10.37 -10.03 -15.01
C GLY A 314 -10.24 -8.51 -14.98
N LEU A 315 -9.63 -7.93 -13.91
CA LEU A 315 -9.39 -6.49 -13.79
C LEU A 315 -7.91 -6.19 -13.58
N ALA A 316 -7.48 -5.02 -14.03
CA ALA A 316 -6.15 -4.48 -13.78
C ALA A 316 -6.22 -3.42 -12.68
N PHE A 317 -5.20 -3.38 -11.81
CA PHE A 317 -5.04 -2.25 -10.90
C PHE A 317 -4.58 -1.03 -11.71
N PRO A 318 -5.28 0.12 -11.64
CA PRO A 318 -4.91 1.29 -12.43
C PRO A 318 -3.65 1.98 -11.92
N MET A 319 -2.53 1.77 -12.61
CA MET A 319 -1.28 2.47 -12.31
C MET A 319 -1.29 3.82 -13.03
N VAL A 320 -1.49 4.91 -12.29
CA VAL A 320 -1.69 6.26 -12.88
C VAL A 320 -0.47 6.82 -13.63
N TRP A 321 0.70 6.19 -13.47
CA TRP A 321 1.91 6.47 -14.27
C TRP A 321 2.02 5.62 -15.53
N ASP A 322 1.26 4.53 -15.63
CA ASP A 322 1.18 3.64 -16.79
C ASP A 322 -0.21 2.99 -16.87
N LEU A 323 -1.20 3.76 -17.34
CA LEU A 323 -2.60 3.32 -17.44
C LEU A 323 -2.81 2.21 -18.49
N ALA A 324 -1.83 1.98 -19.37
CA ALA A 324 -1.88 0.95 -20.39
C ALA A 324 -1.43 -0.42 -19.85
N SER A 325 -0.65 -0.44 -18.76
CA SER A 325 -0.20 -1.68 -18.15
C SER A 325 -1.36 -2.53 -17.62
N ARG A 326 -1.23 -3.84 -17.81
CA ARG A 326 -2.14 -4.87 -17.30
C ARG A 326 -1.42 -5.88 -16.39
N GLN A 327 -0.18 -5.57 -16.03
CA GLN A 327 0.72 -6.46 -15.28
C GLN A 327 0.24 -6.73 -13.86
N VAL A 328 -0.41 -5.75 -13.24
CA VAL A 328 -0.92 -5.87 -11.86
C VAL A 328 -2.42 -6.11 -11.93
N HIS A 329 -2.89 -7.22 -11.37
CA HIS A 329 -4.31 -7.52 -11.30
C HIS A 329 -4.99 -6.69 -10.21
N GLY A 330 -6.26 -6.36 -10.42
CA GLY A 330 -7.04 -5.49 -9.55
C GLY A 330 -8.33 -6.16 -9.09
N LEU A 331 -8.87 -5.75 -7.95
CA LEU A 331 -10.19 -6.13 -7.44
C LEU A 331 -11.00 -4.86 -7.26
N ASP A 332 -12.25 -4.83 -7.70
CA ASP A 332 -13.14 -3.72 -7.41
C ASP A 332 -13.57 -3.77 -5.93
N ARG A 333 -13.24 -2.71 -5.21
CA ARG A 333 -13.54 -2.53 -3.78
C ARG A 333 -14.59 -1.46 -3.54
N THR A 334 -15.15 -0.83 -4.57
CA THR A 334 -16.07 0.32 -4.45
C THR A 334 -17.21 0.05 -3.47
N ALA A 335 -17.86 -1.12 -3.57
CA ALA A 335 -18.93 -1.51 -2.66
C ALA A 335 -18.49 -1.62 -1.19
N ALA A 336 -17.24 -2.01 -0.92
CA ALA A 336 -16.71 -2.07 0.43
C ALA A 336 -16.55 -0.67 1.04
N TYR A 337 -16.07 0.32 0.27
CA TYR A 337 -15.93 1.70 0.73
C TYR A 337 -17.29 2.38 0.91
N HIS A 338 -18.27 2.08 0.06
CA HIS A 338 -19.66 2.47 0.31
C HIS A 338 -20.16 1.87 1.62
N GLY A 339 -19.94 0.57 1.86
CA GLY A 339 -20.33 -0.11 3.09
C GLY A 339 -19.73 0.50 4.36
N LEU A 340 -18.42 0.80 4.35
CA LEU A 340 -17.72 1.48 5.46
C LEU A 340 -18.31 2.86 5.77
N ALA A 341 -18.89 3.52 4.77
CA ALA A 341 -19.52 4.84 4.91
C ALA A 341 -21.03 4.80 5.19
N GLY A 342 -21.63 3.60 5.34
CA GLY A 342 -23.06 3.42 5.52
C GLY A 342 -23.90 3.52 4.24
N GLY A 343 -23.27 3.44 3.07
CA GLY A 343 -23.89 3.51 1.75
C GLY A 343 -23.11 4.36 0.75
N HIS A 344 -23.53 4.34 -0.52
CA HIS A 344 -23.02 5.27 -1.52
C HIS A 344 -23.42 6.70 -1.12
N ARG A 345 -22.45 7.60 -0.98
CA ARG A 345 -22.70 8.98 -0.58
C ARG A 345 -22.69 9.90 -1.78
N GLN A 346 -23.70 10.77 -1.86
CA GLN A 346 -23.55 11.98 -2.67
C GLN A 346 -22.44 12.81 -2.07
N ALA A 347 -21.55 13.34 -2.92
CA ALA A 347 -20.36 14.04 -2.47
C ALA A 347 -20.68 15.17 -1.47
N ILE A 348 -21.72 15.97 -1.75
CA ILE A 348 -22.12 17.16 -0.99
C ILE A 348 -23.62 17.39 -1.21
N ALA A 349 -24.38 17.63 -0.13
CA ALA A 349 -25.82 17.92 -0.22
C ALA A 349 -26.10 19.25 -0.92
N ALA A 350 -27.26 19.38 -1.58
CA ALA A 350 -27.59 20.56 -2.39
C ALA A 350 -27.67 21.87 -1.57
N ASP A 351 -28.03 21.79 -0.29
CA ASP A 351 -28.10 22.92 0.65
C ASP A 351 -26.77 23.18 1.40
N ARG A 352 -25.74 22.38 1.13
CA ARG A 352 -24.42 22.45 1.76
C ARG A 352 -23.34 22.78 0.73
N CYS A 353 -22.25 23.34 1.22
CA CYS A 353 -21.02 23.54 0.47
C CYS A 353 -19.85 23.04 1.31
N LEU A 354 -18.93 22.30 0.69
CA LEU A 354 -17.68 21.90 1.33
C LEU A 354 -16.61 22.92 1.00
N ILE A 355 -16.05 23.59 1.99
CA ILE A 355 -14.93 24.50 1.77
C ILE A 355 -13.64 23.75 2.09
N SER A 356 -12.76 23.69 1.10
CA SER A 356 -11.43 23.10 1.17
C SER A 356 -10.40 24.21 1.21
N VAL A 357 -9.63 24.30 2.28
CA VAL A 357 -8.65 25.37 2.47
C VAL A 357 -7.22 24.84 2.48
N ARG A 358 -6.36 25.47 1.68
CA ARG A 358 -4.92 25.28 1.70
C ARG A 358 -4.25 26.59 2.09
N ALA A 359 -3.18 26.51 2.87
CA ALA A 359 -2.32 27.65 3.17
C ALA A 359 -0.93 27.36 2.62
N THR A 360 -0.32 28.39 2.02
CA THR A 360 1.04 28.34 1.50
C THR A 360 1.86 29.48 2.09
N ARG A 361 3.15 29.26 2.32
CA ARG A 361 4.14 30.28 2.68
C ARG A 361 5.35 30.08 1.78
N ALA A 362 5.78 31.12 1.06
CA ALA A 362 6.85 31.02 0.06
C ALA A 362 6.63 29.87 -0.95
N GLY A 363 5.39 29.69 -1.42
CA GLY A 363 5.00 28.63 -2.38
C GLY A 363 4.96 27.22 -1.80
N LYS A 364 5.21 27.05 -0.50
CA LYS A 364 5.19 25.75 0.19
C LYS A 364 3.95 25.62 1.05
N ARG A 365 3.34 24.44 1.04
CA ARG A 365 2.15 24.15 1.82
C ARG A 365 2.45 24.11 3.31
N VAL A 366 1.69 24.82 4.14
CA VAL A 366 1.92 24.90 5.58
C VAL A 366 0.68 24.59 6.40
N ALA A 367 0.90 24.03 7.59
CA ALA A 367 -0.13 23.93 8.61
C ALA A 367 -0.32 25.30 9.27
N ALA A 368 -1.53 25.83 9.21
CA ALA A 368 -1.93 27.10 9.78
C ALA A 368 -3.34 26.97 10.34
N THR A 369 -3.57 27.56 11.51
CA THR A 369 -4.92 27.70 12.08
C THR A 369 -5.65 28.80 11.33
N VAL A 370 -6.69 28.41 10.59
CA VAL A 370 -7.56 29.30 9.84
C VAL A 370 -8.83 29.53 10.65
N SER A 371 -9.10 30.79 10.98
CA SER A 371 -10.39 31.19 11.53
C SER A 371 -11.44 31.25 10.42
N ILE A 372 -12.60 30.67 10.68
CA ILE A 372 -13.75 30.59 9.78
C ILE A 372 -14.86 31.46 10.36
N VAL A 373 -15.21 32.52 9.63
CA VAL A 373 -16.28 33.45 10.02
C VAL A 373 -17.36 33.42 8.95
N GLN A 374 -18.58 33.07 9.35
CA GLN A 374 -19.76 33.08 8.49
C GLN A 374 -20.91 33.76 9.25
N PRO A 375 -21.58 34.77 8.67
CA PRO A 375 -22.67 35.45 9.34
C PRO A 375 -23.76 34.48 9.79
N GLY A 376 -24.19 34.56 11.05
CA GLY A 376 -25.22 33.68 11.62
C GLY A 376 -24.72 32.32 12.10
N GLN A 377 -23.44 31.98 11.87
CA GLN A 377 -22.81 30.76 12.36
C GLN A 377 -21.80 31.09 13.47
N PRO A 378 -21.56 30.16 14.42
CA PRO A 378 -20.50 30.32 15.40
C PRO A 378 -19.12 30.33 14.70
N ASP A 379 -18.21 31.14 15.25
CA ASP A 379 -16.81 31.14 14.84
C ASP A 379 -16.20 29.75 15.03
N ARG A 380 -15.48 29.30 14.01
CA ARG A 380 -14.82 27.99 13.99
C ARG A 380 -13.37 28.15 13.57
N THR A 381 -12.57 27.12 13.79
CA THR A 381 -11.20 27.06 13.28
C THR A 381 -10.94 25.74 12.59
N VAL A 382 -10.09 25.76 11.57
CA VAL A 382 -9.55 24.55 10.94
C VAL A 382 -8.05 24.69 10.76
N VAL A 383 -7.32 23.58 10.88
CA VAL A 383 -5.86 23.58 10.64
C VAL A 383 -5.58 23.03 9.24
N THR A 384 -4.97 23.82 8.36
CA THR A 384 -4.49 23.35 7.05
C THR A 384 -3.41 22.29 7.22
N ARG A 385 -3.12 21.48 6.19
CA ARG A 385 -1.98 20.53 6.25
C ARG A 385 -0.73 21.08 5.60
N GLY A 386 0.43 20.55 5.99
CA GLY A 386 1.75 20.89 5.44
C GLY A 386 2.15 20.06 4.21
N GLU A 387 3.38 20.30 3.72
CA GLU A 387 3.98 19.60 2.57
C GLU A 387 4.18 18.09 2.80
N ASP A 388 4.18 17.64 4.05
CA ASP A 388 4.39 16.23 4.44
C ASP A 388 3.11 15.38 4.39
N LYS A 389 1.99 15.96 3.95
CA LYS A 389 0.71 15.27 3.73
C LYS A 389 0.37 15.21 2.25
N ASP A 390 -0.49 14.25 1.89
CA ASP A 390 -0.94 14.09 0.52
C ASP A 390 -1.49 15.40 -0.07
N LEU A 391 -1.28 15.62 -1.37
CA LEU A 391 -1.75 16.82 -2.09
C LEU A 391 -3.28 17.00 -2.02
N ASN A 392 -4.01 15.89 -1.88
CA ASN A 392 -5.47 15.85 -1.79
C ASN A 392 -5.99 15.72 -0.34
N ASP A 393 -5.13 15.49 0.66
CA ASP A 393 -5.46 15.67 2.08
C ASP A 393 -5.54 17.16 2.37
N ILE A 394 -6.63 17.81 1.98
CA ILE A 394 -6.89 19.24 2.22
C ILE A 394 -7.72 19.36 3.49
N ALA A 395 -7.55 20.45 4.23
CA ALA A 395 -8.44 20.75 5.35
C ALA A 395 -9.83 21.13 4.82
N ARG A 396 -10.87 20.45 5.29
CA ARG A 396 -12.24 20.61 4.79
C ARG A 396 -13.21 20.84 5.93
N PHE A 397 -14.21 21.68 5.69
CA PHE A 397 -15.33 21.89 6.61
C PHE A 397 -16.59 22.24 5.81
N GLU A 398 -17.74 21.84 6.36
CA GLU A 398 -19.03 22.09 5.72
C GLU A 398 -19.64 23.41 6.20
N VAL A 399 -20.29 24.11 5.28
CA VAL A 399 -21.06 25.34 5.52
C VAL A 399 -22.42 25.27 4.82
N PRO A 400 -23.45 26.00 5.29
CA PRO A 400 -24.67 26.23 4.53
C PRO A 400 -24.36 26.92 3.20
N ALA A 401 -24.98 26.47 2.11
CA ALA A 401 -24.75 27.01 0.77
C ALA A 401 -25.46 28.35 0.51
N HIS A 402 -26.45 28.70 1.32
CA HIS A 402 -27.33 29.86 1.13
C HIS A 402 -26.97 31.06 2.04
N GLU A 403 -25.98 30.90 2.92
CA GLU A 403 -25.57 31.93 3.87
C GLU A 403 -24.29 32.64 3.41
N GLY A 404 -24.46 33.77 2.72
CA GLY A 404 -23.46 34.84 2.59
C GLY A 404 -22.05 34.43 2.12
N ARG A 405 -21.06 35.24 2.49
CA ARG A 405 -19.63 35.02 2.25
C ARG A 405 -19.03 34.34 3.48
N VAL A 406 -18.13 33.37 3.27
CA VAL A 406 -17.33 32.77 4.35
C VAL A 406 -15.94 33.39 4.32
N GLU A 407 -15.55 34.02 5.41
CA GLU A 407 -14.21 34.58 5.57
C GLU A 407 -13.27 33.57 6.22
N LEU A 408 -12.11 33.41 5.61
CA LEU A 408 -11.02 32.53 6.04
C LEU A 408 -9.84 33.40 6.41
N ARG A 409 -9.49 33.45 7.70
CA ARG A 409 -8.50 34.40 8.23
C ARG A 409 -7.31 33.69 8.85
N VAL A 410 -6.10 34.14 8.55
CA VAL A 410 -4.83 33.74 9.18
C VAL A 410 -3.98 34.98 9.39
N GLY A 411 -3.89 35.46 10.63
CA GLY A 411 -3.27 36.76 10.92
C GLY A 411 -3.97 37.87 10.12
N ASP A 412 -3.20 38.65 9.38
CA ASP A 412 -3.71 39.74 8.52
C ASP A 412 -4.20 39.27 7.14
N VAL A 413 -4.01 37.99 6.80
CA VAL A 413 -4.46 37.43 5.52
C VAL A 413 -5.91 36.99 5.65
N THR A 414 -6.77 37.52 4.76
CA THR A 414 -8.18 37.12 4.66
C THR A 414 -8.49 36.70 3.23
N ALA A 415 -9.08 35.51 3.07
CA ALA A 415 -9.71 35.09 1.82
C ALA A 415 -11.22 34.93 2.01
N VAL A 416 -11.97 35.13 0.93
CA VAL A 416 -13.43 35.01 0.93
C VAL A 416 -13.82 33.86 0.03
N ALA A 417 -14.57 32.90 0.59
CA ALA A 417 -15.24 31.86 -0.17
C ALA A 417 -16.71 32.24 -0.36
N VAL A 418 -17.26 31.97 -1.54
CA VAL A 418 -18.70 32.03 -1.79
C VAL A 418 -19.21 30.59 -1.81
N PRO A 419 -19.97 30.16 -0.80
CA PRO A 419 -20.56 28.82 -0.76
C PRO A 419 -21.42 28.56 -2.00
N ALA A 420 -21.31 27.35 -2.56
CA ALA A 420 -22.12 26.90 -3.67
C ALA A 420 -22.71 25.53 -3.36
N GLY A 421 -24.03 25.43 -3.48
CA GLY A 421 -24.80 24.23 -3.12
C GLY A 421 -24.35 22.99 -3.88
N GLY A 422 -24.13 21.90 -3.16
CA GLY A 422 -23.67 20.62 -3.72
C GLY A 422 -22.24 20.65 -4.28
N LYS A 423 -21.44 21.67 -3.96
CA LYS A 423 -20.08 21.85 -4.52
C LYS A 423 -19.01 21.96 -3.47
N GLU A 424 -17.81 21.52 -3.85
CA GLU A 424 -16.57 21.78 -3.12
C GLU A 424 -15.94 23.07 -3.67
N VAL A 425 -15.64 24.02 -2.78
CA VAL A 425 -14.94 25.27 -3.12
C VAL A 425 -13.55 25.20 -2.51
N VAL A 426 -12.52 25.23 -3.35
CA VAL A 426 -11.12 25.25 -2.91
C VAL A 426 -10.66 26.69 -2.76
N VAL A 427 -10.09 27.02 -1.61
CA VAL A 427 -9.52 28.33 -1.30
C VAL A 427 -8.04 28.18 -0.95
N GLU A 428 -7.21 28.99 -1.61
CA GLU A 428 -5.78 29.06 -1.36
C GLU A 428 -5.46 30.36 -0.58
N LEU A 429 -4.82 30.21 0.58
CA LEU A 429 -4.31 31.30 1.40
C LEU A 429 -2.80 31.42 1.18
N ALA A 430 -2.36 32.49 0.52
CA ALA A 430 -0.94 32.83 0.40
C ALA A 430 -0.53 33.66 1.63
N LEU A 431 0.17 33.01 2.56
CA LEU A 431 0.69 33.63 3.78
C LEU A 431 2.04 34.32 3.50
N PRO A 432 2.30 35.46 4.16
CA PRO A 432 3.59 36.14 4.07
C PRO A 432 4.73 35.28 4.61
#